data_AF-A0A519D5G5-F1
#
_entry.id   AF-A0A519D5G5-F1
#
_cell.length_a   1.000
_cell.length_b   1.000
_cell.length_c   1.000
_cell.angle_alpha   90.00
_cell.angle_beta   90.00
_cell.angle_gamma   90.00
#
_symmetry.space_group_name_H-M   'P 1'
#
loop_
_entity.id
_entity.type
_entity.pdbx_description
1 polymer ?
#
loop_
_entity_poly.entity_id
_entity_poly.type
_entity_poly.pdbx_seq_one_letter_code
_entity_poly.pdbx_strand_id
1 'polypeptide(L)'
;MSRVLPFKNPSWDYSLWEKIRGSAMNISDTEKKYISTREAGGSGESVFWRKGGRSNTTEGLRKMIRNSEFGGGNGDVVYDFVGLSRSFNRWFDRVELDPNGLLEDIEKSVEYSKQGEEIGDFGEEWLSINWSILGRAVGSAIANEGKRQKFWKSSGADARMSNTFWMEMGEKNTKGIGGRNYVSSDDWDDLVEWFRERDFDPGAEITRSAGHRPSAPIFKGGSNKGAVYSMNPLTESHRRRMRDRFRDADDAEEFAFYHGELTFKAIRNAMNALNNGNEAQFALLVNGLCAHHMMRTSITQQKIGMHLLSNLAVRRMTRGVEAVPVPDVAYQLSTGFSMGKVLQIMHDAGLIEWYTVEVGAVEKAIAELKKSG
;
A
#
# COMPACT_ATOMS: atom_id res chain seq x y z
N MET A 1 22.09 -8.55 11.92
CA MET A 1 22.19 -7.31 12.73
C MET A 1 21.05 -7.27 13.73
N SER A 2 21.25 -6.77 14.96
CA SER A 2 20.17 -6.62 15.98
C SER A 2 19.38 -5.33 15.74
N ARG A 3 18.05 -5.30 15.99
CA ARG A 3 17.23 -4.07 15.98
C ARG A 3 17.86 -2.92 16.78
N VAL A 4 17.52 -1.70 16.40
CA VAL A 4 17.85 -0.46 17.12
C VAL A 4 17.13 -0.44 18.47
N LEU A 5 15.84 -0.76 18.49
CA LEU A 5 15.04 -0.89 19.72
C LEU A 5 14.65 -2.37 19.98
N PRO A 6 14.65 -2.80 21.26
CA PRO A 6 14.26 -4.17 21.61
C PRO A 6 12.78 -4.42 21.33
N PHE A 7 12.45 -5.60 20.80
CA PHE A 7 11.06 -6.02 20.55
C PHE A 7 10.16 -6.00 21.79
N LYS A 8 10.76 -6.20 22.97
CA LYS A 8 10.06 -6.32 24.25
C LYS A 8 9.42 -4.99 24.70
N ASN A 9 9.91 -3.86 24.18
CA ASN A 9 9.49 -2.52 24.58
C ASN A 9 8.91 -1.73 23.38
N PRO A 10 7.75 -2.13 22.84
CA PRO A 10 7.16 -1.46 21.67
C PRO A 10 6.76 0.00 21.93
N SER A 11 6.54 0.39 23.20
CA SER A 11 6.30 1.79 23.59
C SER A 11 7.50 2.70 23.29
N TRP A 12 8.71 2.14 23.20
CA TRP A 12 9.91 2.92 22.88
C TRP A 12 9.89 3.43 21.44
N ASP A 13 9.15 2.80 20.52
CA ASP A 13 9.03 3.33 19.15
C ASP A 13 8.32 4.70 19.18
N TYR A 14 7.25 4.85 19.97
CA TYR A 14 6.56 6.13 20.20
C TYR A 14 7.46 7.13 20.91
N SER A 15 8.01 6.74 22.07
CA SER A 15 8.82 7.66 22.88
C SER A 15 10.10 8.10 22.19
N LEU A 16 10.71 7.24 21.36
CA LEU A 16 11.86 7.62 20.54
C LEU A 16 11.45 8.69 19.53
N TRP A 17 10.38 8.47 18.78
CA TRP A 17 9.91 9.43 17.79
C TRP A 17 9.58 10.78 18.44
N GLU A 18 8.83 10.80 19.54
CA GLU A 18 8.48 12.04 20.24
C GLU A 18 9.71 12.84 20.70
N LYS A 19 10.80 12.16 21.11
CA LYS A 19 12.04 12.82 21.51
C LYS A 19 12.80 13.46 20.35
N ILE A 20 12.67 12.93 19.13
CA ILE A 20 13.50 13.32 17.98
C ILE A 20 12.73 14.04 16.86
N ARG A 21 11.39 13.99 16.86
CA ARG A 21 10.53 14.56 15.80
C ARG A 21 10.78 16.05 15.57
N GLY A 22 11.11 16.80 16.62
CA GLY A 22 11.43 18.23 16.52
C GLY A 22 12.73 18.54 15.77
N SER A 23 13.61 17.55 15.64
CA SER A 23 14.87 17.62 14.87
C SER A 23 14.82 16.85 13.55
N ALA A 24 13.68 16.22 13.24
CA ALA A 24 13.52 15.43 12.03
C ALA A 24 13.25 16.33 10.82
N MET A 25 13.91 16.01 9.71
CA MET A 25 13.74 16.69 8.44
C MET A 25 13.20 15.71 7.39
N ASN A 26 12.51 16.21 6.38
CA ASN A 26 12.17 15.38 5.23
C ASN A 26 13.43 15.09 4.39
N ILE A 27 13.52 13.89 3.84
CA ILE A 27 14.59 13.55 2.92
C ILE A 27 14.55 14.46 1.68
N SER A 28 15.70 14.96 1.26
CA SER A 28 15.79 15.75 0.03
C SER A 28 15.65 14.87 -1.22
N ASP A 29 15.17 15.43 -2.34
CA ASP A 29 15.09 14.71 -3.62
C ASP A 29 16.46 14.20 -4.09
N THR A 30 17.51 14.98 -3.83
CA THR A 30 18.89 14.62 -4.14
C THR A 30 19.34 13.39 -3.35
N GLU A 31 19.10 13.35 -2.03
CA GLU A 31 19.43 12.19 -1.19
C GLU A 31 18.61 10.97 -1.56
N LYS A 32 17.29 11.13 -1.74
CA LYS A 32 16.39 10.07 -2.15
C LYS A 32 16.86 9.41 -3.44
N LYS A 33 17.14 10.21 -4.48
CA LYS A 33 17.67 9.72 -5.78
C LYS A 33 19.05 9.08 -5.63
N TYR A 34 19.90 9.64 -4.78
CA TYR A 34 21.21 9.07 -4.53
C TYR A 34 21.13 7.67 -3.91
N ILE A 35 20.30 7.51 -2.87
CA ILE A 35 20.10 6.23 -2.18
C ILE A 35 19.47 5.21 -3.12
N SER A 36 18.37 5.56 -3.79
CA SER A 36 17.65 4.62 -4.64
C SER A 36 18.45 4.13 -5.86
N THR A 37 19.35 4.96 -6.39
CA THR A 37 20.20 4.58 -7.54
C THR A 37 21.35 3.66 -7.16
N ARG A 38 21.81 3.73 -5.91
CA ARG A 38 23.02 3.03 -5.45
C ARG A 38 22.76 1.90 -4.47
N GLU A 39 21.52 1.78 -3.98
CA GLU A 39 21.15 0.68 -3.10
C GLU A 39 21.30 -0.64 -3.86
N ALA A 40 22.21 -1.47 -3.36
CA ALA A 40 22.51 -2.79 -3.89
C ALA A 40 22.19 -3.85 -2.84
N GLY A 41 21.84 -5.04 -3.31
CA GLY A 41 21.48 -6.16 -2.44
C GLY A 41 20.06 -6.08 -1.88
N GLY A 42 19.76 -7.00 -0.97
CA GLY A 42 18.46 -7.06 -0.30
C GLY A 42 18.38 -6.21 0.97
N SER A 43 17.16 -6.04 1.49
CA SER A 43 16.90 -5.16 2.64
C SER A 43 17.75 -5.48 3.88
N GLY A 44 18.06 -6.77 4.11
CA GLY A 44 18.96 -7.19 5.20
C GLY A 44 20.45 -6.97 4.94
N GLU A 45 20.82 -6.70 3.69
CA GLU A 45 22.19 -6.50 3.19
C GLU A 45 22.41 -5.06 2.69
N SER A 46 21.53 -4.13 3.08
CA SER A 46 21.57 -2.75 2.62
C SER A 46 22.96 -2.14 2.79
N VAL A 47 23.47 -1.53 1.72
CA VAL A 47 24.73 -0.80 1.76
C VAL A 47 24.57 0.54 2.48
N PHE A 48 23.35 1.04 2.62
CA PHE A 48 23.06 2.26 3.36
C PHE A 48 22.72 1.98 4.82
N TRP A 49 21.67 1.20 5.10
CA TRP A 49 21.15 1.06 6.46
C TRP A 49 21.87 -0.02 7.26
N ARG A 50 22.63 0.43 8.26
CA ARG A 50 23.23 -0.43 9.28
C ARG A 50 22.65 -0.09 10.65
N LYS A 51 23.04 -0.86 11.67
CA LYS A 51 22.60 -0.66 13.08
C LYS A 51 22.83 0.78 13.58
N GLY A 52 23.84 1.47 13.05
CA GLY A 52 24.22 2.85 13.40
C GLY A 52 23.59 3.96 12.55
N GLY A 53 22.61 3.65 11.69
CA GLY A 53 22.06 4.60 10.71
C GLY A 53 22.65 4.39 9.32
N ARG A 54 22.60 5.42 8.46
CA ARG A 54 23.23 5.37 7.14
C ARG A 54 24.75 5.33 7.31
N SER A 55 25.39 4.21 7.00
CA SER A 55 26.85 4.17 7.00
C SER A 55 27.41 5.14 5.95
N ASN A 56 28.50 5.84 6.30
CA ASN A 56 29.25 6.80 5.49
C ASN A 56 29.87 6.17 4.22
N THR A 57 29.07 5.62 3.32
CA THR A 57 29.59 4.70 2.31
C THR A 57 30.25 5.36 1.12
N THR A 58 30.11 6.68 0.92
CA THR A 58 30.95 7.39 -0.07
C THR A 58 31.20 8.87 0.27
N GLU A 59 32.31 9.40 -0.22
CA GLU A 59 32.63 10.84 -0.20
C GLU A 59 31.57 11.69 -0.94
N GLY A 60 30.91 11.10 -1.95
CA GLY A 60 29.81 11.75 -2.68
C GLY A 60 28.62 12.06 -1.78
N LEU A 61 28.18 11.10 -0.95
CA LEU A 61 27.09 11.31 0.01
C LEU A 61 27.46 12.36 1.05
N ARG A 62 28.70 12.34 1.56
CA ARG A 62 29.20 13.36 2.50
C ARG A 62 29.19 14.76 1.88
N LYS A 63 29.62 14.88 0.62
CA LYS A 63 29.62 16.17 -0.10
C LYS A 63 28.20 16.67 -0.34
N MET A 64 27.23 15.79 -0.64
CA MET A 64 25.82 16.20 -0.78
C MET A 64 25.18 16.60 0.54
N ILE A 65 25.45 15.88 1.64
CA ILE A 65 24.98 16.27 2.98
C ILE A 65 25.60 17.63 3.34
N ARG A 66 26.90 17.82 3.12
CA ARG A 66 27.60 19.10 3.37
C ARG A 66 27.12 20.26 2.48
N ASN A 67 26.68 20.00 1.25
CA ASN A 67 26.25 21.02 0.29
C ASN A 67 24.73 21.22 0.23
N SER A 68 23.96 20.44 0.98
CA SER A 68 22.54 20.71 1.17
C SER A 68 22.37 22.03 1.96
N GLU A 69 21.16 22.63 1.96
CA GLU A 69 20.86 23.86 2.73
C GLU A 69 21.19 23.73 4.24
N PHE A 70 21.51 22.52 4.70
CA PHE A 70 21.89 22.12 6.06
C PHE A 70 23.41 22.16 6.32
N GLY A 71 24.20 22.72 5.40
CA GLY A 71 25.68 22.73 5.37
C GLY A 71 26.40 23.58 6.41
N GLY A 72 26.00 23.51 7.69
CA GLY A 72 26.77 24.03 8.84
C GLY A 72 27.46 22.94 9.69
N GLY A 73 27.21 21.65 9.42
CA GLY A 73 27.72 20.52 10.21
C GLY A 73 28.84 19.72 9.53
N ASN A 74 29.58 18.91 10.30
CA ASN A 74 30.77 18.14 9.90
C ASN A 74 30.52 16.98 8.92
N GLY A 75 29.35 16.94 8.24
CA GLY A 75 28.91 15.78 7.47
C GLY A 75 28.49 14.61 8.36
N ASP A 76 27.84 14.93 9.48
CA ASP A 76 27.46 13.97 10.52
C ASP A 76 26.43 12.95 10.01
N VAL A 77 26.54 11.75 10.57
CA VAL A 77 25.82 10.55 10.15
C VAL A 77 24.31 10.76 10.37
N VAL A 78 23.48 10.23 9.45
CA VAL A 78 22.02 10.39 9.47
C VAL A 78 21.32 9.04 9.73
N TYR A 79 20.32 9.02 10.60
CA TYR A 79 19.32 7.95 10.68
C TYR A 79 18.10 8.28 9.84
N ASP A 80 17.63 7.29 9.09
CA ASP A 80 16.35 7.40 8.39
C ASP A 80 15.21 6.80 9.22
N PHE A 81 14.09 7.51 9.17
CA PHE A 81 12.81 7.06 9.68
C PHE A 81 11.79 7.06 8.56
N VAL A 82 10.83 6.14 8.62
CA VAL A 82 9.70 6.08 7.70
C VAL A 82 8.40 6.13 8.48
N GLY A 83 7.48 6.97 8.04
CA GLY A 83 6.15 7.13 8.62
C GLY A 83 5.06 7.00 7.56
N LEU A 84 3.83 6.72 8.00
CA LEU A 84 2.68 6.82 7.10
C LEU A 84 2.50 8.30 6.71
N SER A 85 2.17 8.57 5.45
CA SER A 85 1.95 9.95 4.97
C SER A 85 1.01 10.74 5.88
N ARG A 86 1.34 12.01 6.16
CA ARG A 86 0.49 12.88 6.98
C ARG A 86 -0.84 13.21 6.31
N SER A 87 -0.95 13.04 5.00
CA SER A 87 -2.22 13.13 4.26
C SER A 87 -3.31 12.25 4.87
N PHE A 88 -2.94 11.07 5.41
CA PHE A 88 -3.89 10.16 6.05
C PHE A 88 -4.49 10.71 7.36
N ASN A 89 -3.90 11.73 7.98
CA ASN A 89 -4.54 12.38 9.14
C ASN A 89 -5.92 12.91 8.77
N ARG A 90 -6.10 13.48 7.59
CA ARG A 90 -7.43 13.95 7.16
C ARG A 90 -8.47 12.85 7.18
N TRP A 91 -8.10 11.65 6.74
CA TRP A 91 -8.98 10.49 6.81
C TRP A 91 -9.28 10.10 8.25
N PHE A 92 -8.24 9.96 9.09
CA PHE A 92 -8.41 9.57 10.50
C PHE A 92 -9.24 10.60 11.27
N ASP A 93 -8.92 11.88 11.13
CA ASP A 93 -9.62 12.99 11.77
C ASP A 93 -11.09 13.03 11.32
N ARG A 94 -11.36 12.81 10.03
CA ARG A 94 -12.74 12.80 9.51
C ARG A 94 -13.54 11.62 10.07
N VAL A 95 -12.96 10.42 10.10
CA VAL A 95 -13.59 9.23 10.68
C VAL A 95 -13.84 9.39 12.19
N GLU A 96 -12.93 10.04 12.91
CA GLU A 96 -13.05 10.23 14.36
C GLU A 96 -14.01 11.38 14.75
N LEU A 97 -13.91 12.52 14.06
CA LEU A 97 -14.60 13.75 14.46
C LEU A 97 -15.98 13.93 13.79
N ASP A 98 -16.17 13.42 12.57
CA ASP A 98 -17.44 13.52 11.85
C ASP A 98 -17.72 12.27 10.98
N PRO A 99 -17.90 11.10 11.61
CA PRO A 99 -18.17 9.84 10.90
C PRO A 99 -19.48 9.89 10.11
N ASN A 100 -20.52 10.54 10.65
CA ASN A 100 -21.83 10.60 10.00
C ASN A 100 -21.81 11.49 8.76
N GLY A 101 -21.19 12.68 8.82
CA GLY A 101 -21.05 13.55 7.66
C GLY A 101 -20.21 12.89 6.55
N LEU A 102 -19.13 12.19 6.92
CA LEU A 102 -18.35 11.43 5.94
C LEU A 102 -19.14 10.28 5.30
N LEU A 103 -19.95 9.56 6.10
CA LEU A 103 -20.80 8.50 5.57
C LEU A 103 -21.81 9.07 4.56
N GLU A 104 -22.49 10.17 4.89
CA GLU A 104 -23.41 10.86 3.99
C GLU A 104 -22.70 11.31 2.70
N ASP A 105 -21.50 11.88 2.79
CA ASP A 105 -20.70 12.29 1.63
C ASP A 105 -20.36 11.09 0.72
N ILE A 106 -20.02 9.93 1.30
CA ILE A 106 -19.72 8.69 0.59
C ILE A 106 -20.99 8.13 -0.07
N GLU A 107 -22.07 7.97 0.68
CA GLU A 107 -23.34 7.42 0.20
C GLU A 107 -23.90 8.27 -0.94
N LYS A 108 -23.88 9.60 -0.80
CA LYS A 108 -24.25 10.52 -1.86
C LYS A 108 -23.39 10.35 -3.12
N SER A 109 -22.09 10.17 -2.96
CA SER A 109 -21.17 9.91 -4.09
C SER A 109 -21.47 8.57 -4.78
N VAL A 110 -21.91 7.58 -4.02
CA VAL A 110 -22.34 6.25 -4.50
C VAL A 110 -23.68 6.33 -5.23
N GLU A 111 -24.67 7.03 -4.69
CA GLU A 111 -26.01 7.20 -5.28
C GLU A 111 -25.96 7.85 -6.66
N TYR A 112 -25.10 8.86 -6.85
CA TYR A 112 -24.91 9.49 -8.16
C TYR A 112 -24.19 8.59 -9.18
N SER A 113 -23.66 7.44 -8.75
CA SER A 113 -23.09 6.45 -9.65
C SER A 113 -24.17 5.51 -10.19
N LYS A 114 -24.01 5.04 -11.44
CA LYS A 114 -24.90 4.04 -12.05
C LYS A 114 -25.00 2.71 -11.27
N GLN A 115 -24.18 2.55 -10.23
CA GLN A 115 -24.01 1.33 -9.47
C GLN A 115 -24.40 1.51 -7.99
N GLY A 116 -25.04 2.64 -7.64
CA GLY A 116 -25.33 3.01 -6.25
C GLY A 116 -26.19 2.03 -5.48
N GLU A 117 -27.18 1.41 -6.13
CA GLU A 117 -28.06 0.41 -5.51
C GLU A 117 -27.31 -0.84 -5.00
N GLU A 118 -26.13 -1.15 -5.53
CA GLU A 118 -25.39 -2.39 -5.20
C GLU A 118 -24.43 -2.21 -4.02
N ILE A 119 -24.02 -0.97 -3.73
CA ILE A 119 -23.00 -0.65 -2.74
C ILE A 119 -23.40 0.44 -1.73
N GLY A 120 -24.59 1.02 -1.84
CA GLY A 120 -25.04 2.11 -0.95
C GLY A 120 -25.13 1.69 0.52
N ASP A 121 -25.69 0.51 0.80
CA ASP A 121 -26.05 0.07 2.16
C ASP A 121 -24.93 -0.70 2.88
N PHE A 122 -23.71 -0.14 2.89
CA PHE A 122 -22.59 -0.72 3.65
C PHE A 122 -22.35 -0.01 4.99
N GLY A 123 -23.04 1.10 5.27
CA GLY A 123 -22.98 1.81 6.55
C GLY A 123 -21.56 2.12 7.01
N GLU A 124 -21.27 1.89 8.29
CA GLU A 124 -19.97 2.19 8.91
C GLU A 124 -18.77 1.46 8.28
N GLU A 125 -18.99 0.37 7.51
CA GLU A 125 -17.90 -0.29 6.79
C GLU A 125 -17.20 0.68 5.81
N TRP A 126 -17.91 1.68 5.28
CA TRP A 126 -17.35 2.75 4.45
C TRP A 126 -16.29 3.61 5.15
N LEU A 127 -16.38 3.73 6.47
CA LEU A 127 -15.48 4.52 7.31
C LEU A 127 -14.19 3.76 7.64
N SER A 128 -14.05 2.54 7.13
CA SER A 128 -12.86 1.71 7.32
C SER A 128 -12.08 1.53 6.01
N ILE A 129 -10.78 1.32 6.16
CA ILE A 129 -9.89 0.92 5.06
C ILE A 129 -9.38 -0.47 5.37
N ASN A 130 -9.49 -1.37 4.39
CA ASN A 130 -8.87 -2.68 4.49
C ASN A 130 -7.34 -2.60 4.32
N TRP A 131 -6.65 -2.13 5.36
CA TRP A 131 -5.21 -1.88 5.35
C TRP A 131 -4.38 -3.12 5.00
N SER A 132 -4.85 -4.32 5.37
CA SER A 132 -4.19 -5.57 4.98
C SER A 132 -4.22 -5.76 3.48
N ILE A 133 -5.37 -5.63 2.83
CA ILE A 133 -5.48 -5.79 1.38
C ILE A 133 -4.76 -4.67 0.64
N LEU A 134 -4.88 -3.43 1.12
CA LEU A 134 -4.13 -2.30 0.56
C LEU A 134 -2.62 -2.54 0.60
N GLY A 135 -2.08 -3.04 1.72
CA GLY A 135 -0.67 -3.40 1.84
C GLY A 135 -0.25 -4.50 0.86
N ARG A 136 -1.08 -5.54 0.67
CA ARG A 136 -0.79 -6.58 -0.32
C ARG A 136 -0.81 -6.05 -1.75
N ALA A 137 -1.79 -5.21 -2.09
CA ALA A 137 -1.89 -4.55 -3.40
C ALA A 137 -0.66 -3.68 -3.68
N VAL A 138 -0.26 -2.85 -2.71
CA VAL A 138 0.96 -2.04 -2.80
C VAL A 138 2.20 -2.91 -2.94
N GLY A 139 2.36 -3.96 -2.13
CA GLY A 139 3.51 -4.87 -2.23
C GLY A 139 3.62 -5.55 -3.61
N SER A 140 2.50 -6.01 -4.15
CA SER A 140 2.43 -6.59 -5.51
C SER A 140 2.80 -5.56 -6.58
N ALA A 141 2.28 -4.33 -6.47
CA ALA A 141 2.61 -3.24 -7.39
C ALA A 141 4.10 -2.87 -7.35
N ILE A 142 4.72 -2.81 -6.16
CA ILE A 142 6.17 -2.57 -5.99
C ILE A 142 6.97 -3.65 -6.71
N ALA A 143 6.62 -4.92 -6.55
CA ALA A 143 7.36 -6.02 -7.16
C ALA A 143 7.27 -6.00 -8.69
N ASN A 144 6.08 -5.72 -9.24
CA ASN A 144 5.91 -5.60 -10.68
C ASN A 144 6.65 -4.39 -11.26
N GLU A 145 6.57 -3.25 -10.58
CA GLU A 145 7.32 -2.06 -10.96
C GLU A 145 8.84 -2.28 -10.87
N GLY A 146 9.30 -3.01 -9.86
CA GLY A 146 10.71 -3.35 -9.71
C GLY A 146 11.23 -4.27 -10.80
N LYS A 147 10.43 -5.24 -11.24
CA LYS A 147 10.76 -6.07 -12.40
C LYS A 147 10.82 -5.24 -13.67
N ARG A 148 9.82 -4.37 -13.89
CA ARG A 148 9.74 -3.47 -15.05
C ARG A 148 10.95 -2.55 -15.15
N GLN A 149 11.36 -1.95 -14.02
CA GLN A 149 12.54 -1.09 -13.91
C GLN A 149 13.87 -1.86 -13.73
N LYS A 150 13.85 -3.19 -13.84
CA LYS A 150 15.03 -4.08 -13.78
C LYS A 150 15.88 -3.98 -12.51
N PHE A 151 15.31 -3.54 -11.39
CA PHE A 151 15.99 -3.53 -10.09
C PHE A 151 15.58 -4.68 -9.18
N TRP A 152 14.66 -5.52 -9.65
CA TRP A 152 14.15 -6.68 -8.96
C TRP A 152 13.91 -7.81 -9.98
N LYS A 153 14.19 -9.05 -9.59
CA LYS A 153 14.15 -10.20 -10.53
C LYS A 153 12.78 -10.88 -10.59
N SER A 154 11.93 -10.69 -9.58
CA SER A 154 10.67 -11.44 -9.45
C SER A 154 9.44 -10.56 -9.68
N SER A 155 8.50 -10.92 -10.55
CA SER A 155 7.20 -10.21 -10.59
C SER A 155 6.29 -10.66 -9.44
N GLY A 156 5.28 -9.86 -9.12
CA GLY A 156 4.10 -10.34 -8.42
C GLY A 156 3.18 -11.04 -9.43
N ALA A 157 3.09 -12.37 -9.37
CA ALA A 157 2.18 -13.14 -10.24
C ALA A 157 0.70 -12.81 -9.97
N ASP A 158 0.39 -12.27 -8.79
CA ASP A 158 -0.97 -11.86 -8.40
C ASP A 158 -1.61 -10.88 -9.38
N ALA A 159 -0.85 -9.92 -9.92
CA ALA A 159 -1.40 -8.96 -10.88
C ALA A 159 -1.86 -9.62 -12.19
N ARG A 160 -1.03 -10.52 -12.74
CA ARG A 160 -1.37 -11.29 -13.93
C ARG A 160 -2.59 -12.18 -13.66
N MET A 161 -2.53 -12.95 -12.58
CA MET A 161 -3.60 -13.88 -12.20
C MET A 161 -4.92 -13.14 -11.94
N SER A 162 -4.89 -12.02 -11.22
CA SER A 162 -6.05 -11.19 -10.97
C SER A 162 -6.62 -10.62 -12.27
N ASN A 163 -5.78 -10.14 -13.20
CA ASN A 163 -6.30 -9.63 -14.45
C ASN A 163 -6.90 -10.72 -15.34
N THR A 164 -6.27 -11.90 -15.42
CA THR A 164 -6.82 -13.08 -16.10
C THR A 164 -8.17 -13.46 -15.50
N PHE A 165 -8.29 -13.54 -14.16
CA PHE A 165 -9.55 -13.84 -13.49
C PHE A 165 -10.67 -12.90 -13.91
N TRP A 166 -10.40 -11.60 -13.94
CA TRP A 166 -11.41 -10.64 -14.32
C TRP A 166 -11.73 -10.61 -15.83
N MET A 167 -10.83 -11.10 -16.69
CA MET A 167 -11.13 -11.30 -18.12
C MET A 167 -12.08 -12.48 -18.28
N GLU A 168 -11.75 -13.63 -17.68
CA GLU A 168 -12.56 -14.85 -17.72
C GLU A 168 -13.95 -14.63 -17.09
N MET A 169 -14.02 -13.97 -15.93
CA MET A 169 -15.29 -13.58 -15.32
C MET A 169 -16.09 -12.62 -16.22
N GLY A 170 -15.38 -11.75 -16.95
CA GLY A 170 -15.95 -10.84 -17.93
C GLY A 170 -16.65 -11.56 -19.08
N GLU A 171 -16.04 -12.62 -19.60
CA GLU A 171 -16.57 -13.44 -20.70
C GLU A 171 -17.78 -14.28 -20.28
N LYS A 172 -17.80 -14.76 -19.03
CA LYS A 172 -18.90 -15.53 -18.45
C LYS A 172 -20.08 -14.68 -17.96
N ASN A 173 -19.99 -13.35 -18.06
CA ASN A 173 -21.05 -12.46 -17.57
C ASN A 173 -22.33 -12.59 -18.42
N THR A 174 -23.43 -12.86 -17.74
CA THR A 174 -24.78 -12.81 -18.30
C THR A 174 -25.47 -11.54 -17.83
N LYS A 175 -26.19 -10.88 -18.75
CA LYS A 175 -27.07 -9.75 -18.40
C LYS A 175 -28.32 -10.26 -17.68
N GLY A 176 -28.51 -9.80 -16.45
CA GLY A 176 -29.67 -10.06 -15.61
C GLY A 176 -30.74 -8.99 -15.69
N ILE A 177 -31.80 -9.22 -14.92
CA ILE A 177 -32.89 -8.27 -14.72
C ILE A 177 -32.29 -6.97 -14.15
N GLY A 178 -32.68 -5.82 -14.72
CA GLY A 178 -32.11 -4.52 -14.35
C GLY A 178 -30.76 -4.19 -15.01
N GLY A 179 -30.29 -5.00 -15.97
CA GLY A 179 -29.04 -4.74 -16.69
C GLY A 179 -27.76 -5.13 -15.92
N ARG A 180 -27.92 -5.87 -14.81
CA ARG A 180 -26.83 -6.30 -13.93
C ARG A 180 -26.08 -7.48 -14.53
N ASN A 181 -24.75 -7.39 -14.58
CA ASN A 181 -23.93 -8.51 -15.03
C ASN A 181 -23.69 -9.47 -13.86
N TYR A 182 -23.93 -10.76 -14.08
CA TYR A 182 -23.67 -11.80 -13.10
C TYR A 182 -23.17 -13.08 -13.78
N VAL A 183 -22.50 -13.92 -13.00
CA VAL A 183 -22.11 -15.27 -13.36
C VAL A 183 -23.02 -16.25 -12.63
N SER A 184 -23.52 -17.26 -13.34
CA SER A 184 -24.38 -18.31 -12.76
C SER A 184 -23.58 -19.18 -11.77
N SER A 185 -24.25 -20.01 -10.96
CA SER A 185 -23.53 -20.91 -10.05
C SER A 185 -22.64 -21.90 -10.80
N ASP A 186 -23.15 -22.50 -11.88
CA ASP A 186 -22.42 -23.49 -12.66
C ASP A 186 -21.19 -22.85 -13.33
N ASP A 187 -21.36 -21.69 -13.96
CA ASP A 187 -20.25 -20.96 -14.59
C ASP A 187 -19.21 -20.49 -13.58
N TRP A 188 -19.65 -20.15 -12.35
CA TRP A 188 -18.79 -19.76 -11.25
C TRP A 188 -17.96 -20.94 -10.76
N ASP A 189 -18.57 -22.11 -10.60
CA ASP A 189 -17.89 -23.31 -10.13
C ASP A 189 -16.83 -23.77 -11.16
N ASP A 190 -17.15 -23.75 -12.46
CA ASP A 190 -16.20 -23.99 -13.56
C ASP A 190 -15.02 -23.00 -13.53
N LEU A 191 -15.32 -21.70 -13.34
CA LEU A 191 -14.32 -20.65 -13.27
C LEU A 191 -13.38 -20.89 -12.08
N VAL A 192 -13.92 -21.18 -10.90
CA VAL A 192 -13.15 -21.43 -9.68
C VAL A 192 -12.28 -22.68 -9.84
N GLU A 193 -12.80 -23.76 -10.40
CA GLU A 193 -12.04 -24.99 -10.64
C GLU A 193 -10.83 -24.74 -11.55
N TRP A 194 -11.03 -24.04 -12.67
CA TRP A 194 -9.95 -23.67 -13.59
C TRP A 194 -8.81 -22.91 -12.91
N PHE A 195 -9.13 -21.98 -12.02
CA PHE A 195 -8.11 -21.22 -11.28
C PHE A 195 -7.45 -22.05 -10.17
N ARG A 196 -8.18 -22.95 -9.51
CA ARG A 196 -7.65 -23.83 -8.46
C ARG A 196 -6.59 -24.77 -9.01
N GLU A 197 -6.79 -25.30 -10.21
CA GLU A 197 -5.79 -26.09 -10.94
C GLU A 197 -4.50 -25.29 -11.26
N ARG A 198 -4.53 -23.96 -11.10
CA ARG A 198 -3.42 -23.03 -11.37
C ARG A 198 -2.91 -22.35 -10.10
N ASP A 199 -3.11 -22.96 -8.94
CA ASP A 199 -2.69 -22.48 -7.61
C ASP A 199 -3.30 -21.13 -7.21
N PHE A 200 -4.56 -20.88 -7.59
CA PHE A 200 -5.30 -19.70 -7.16
C PHE A 200 -6.75 -20.09 -6.82
N ASP A 201 -7.25 -19.69 -5.64
CA ASP A 201 -8.63 -19.98 -5.25
C ASP A 201 -9.46 -18.69 -5.16
N PRO A 202 -10.19 -18.30 -6.22
CA PRO A 202 -11.09 -17.15 -6.18
C PRO A 202 -12.20 -17.30 -5.12
N GLY A 203 -12.61 -18.54 -4.80
CA GLY A 203 -13.63 -18.79 -3.78
C GLY A 203 -13.18 -18.42 -2.36
N ALA A 204 -11.89 -18.57 -2.07
CA ALA A 204 -11.31 -18.13 -0.79
C ALA A 204 -11.37 -16.60 -0.65
N GLU A 205 -11.26 -15.86 -1.76
CA GLU A 205 -11.30 -14.39 -1.77
C GLU A 205 -12.71 -13.84 -1.47
N ILE A 206 -13.79 -14.56 -1.83
CA ILE A 206 -15.16 -14.24 -1.40
C ILE A 206 -15.25 -14.24 0.13
N THR A 207 -14.73 -15.29 0.76
CA THR A 207 -14.82 -15.47 2.22
C THR A 207 -13.92 -14.49 2.96
N ARG A 208 -12.70 -14.26 2.43
CA ARG A 208 -11.74 -13.31 3.01
C ARG A 208 -12.27 -11.87 3.00
N SER A 209 -13.05 -11.53 1.99
CA SER A 209 -13.63 -10.19 1.83
C SER A 209 -14.98 -10.00 2.50
N ALA A 210 -15.58 -11.05 3.05
CA ALA A 210 -16.84 -10.96 3.81
C ALA A 210 -16.72 -10.08 5.07
N GLY A 211 -15.50 -9.81 5.55
CA GLY A 211 -15.27 -8.92 6.69
C GLY A 211 -15.16 -7.42 6.36
N HIS A 212 -15.25 -7.02 5.08
CA HIS A 212 -15.22 -5.61 4.66
C HIS A 212 -15.79 -5.45 3.24
N ARG A 213 -17.10 -5.30 3.12
CA ARG A 213 -17.89 -5.28 1.88
C ARG A 213 -17.45 -4.23 0.86
N PRO A 214 -17.09 -2.98 1.23
CA PRO A 214 -16.59 -2.02 0.24
C PRO A 214 -15.35 -2.51 -0.54
N SER A 215 -14.51 -3.32 0.10
CA SER A 215 -13.27 -3.87 -0.46
C SER A 215 -13.45 -5.29 -1.00
N ALA A 216 -14.68 -5.81 -1.02
CA ALA A 216 -14.93 -7.17 -1.47
C ALA A 216 -14.90 -7.25 -3.00
N PRO A 217 -14.16 -8.19 -3.60
CA PRO A 217 -14.03 -8.25 -5.05
C PRO A 217 -15.35 -8.68 -5.71
N ILE A 218 -16.10 -9.57 -5.05
CA ILE A 218 -17.23 -10.30 -5.60
C ILE A 218 -18.35 -10.34 -4.57
N PHE A 219 -19.58 -10.12 -5.01
CA PHE A 219 -20.78 -10.29 -4.20
C PHE A 219 -21.49 -11.58 -4.59
N LYS A 220 -21.92 -12.34 -3.58
CA LYS A 220 -22.78 -13.52 -3.75
C LYS A 220 -24.21 -13.12 -3.46
N GLY A 221 -25.08 -13.29 -4.45
CA GLY A 221 -26.51 -13.04 -4.35
C GLY A 221 -27.34 -14.31 -4.60
N GLY A 222 -28.66 -14.15 -4.52
CA GLY A 222 -29.64 -15.18 -4.87
C GLY A 222 -30.49 -14.77 -6.06
N SER A 223 -30.88 -15.74 -6.88
CA SER A 223 -31.84 -15.59 -7.97
C SER A 223 -32.87 -16.72 -7.93
N ASN A 224 -33.92 -16.60 -8.73
CA ASN A 224 -34.93 -17.66 -8.90
C ASN A 224 -34.35 -18.98 -9.45
N LYS A 225 -33.10 -18.97 -9.96
CA LYS A 225 -32.39 -20.13 -10.51
C LYS A 225 -31.21 -20.58 -9.65
N GLY A 226 -31.07 -20.05 -8.43
CA GLY A 226 -29.96 -20.36 -7.53
C GLY A 226 -29.01 -19.19 -7.29
N ALA A 227 -27.84 -19.48 -6.74
CA ALA A 227 -26.82 -18.47 -6.43
C ALA A 227 -26.29 -17.78 -7.69
N VAL A 228 -25.96 -16.50 -7.56
CA VAL A 228 -25.34 -15.70 -8.60
C VAL A 228 -24.18 -14.89 -8.03
N TYR A 229 -23.18 -14.61 -8.87
CA TYR A 229 -21.97 -13.92 -8.46
C TYR A 229 -21.77 -12.68 -9.32
N SER A 230 -21.62 -11.52 -8.71
CA SER A 230 -21.38 -10.26 -9.41
C SER A 230 -20.07 -9.62 -8.98
N MET A 231 -19.41 -8.96 -9.93
CA MET A 231 -18.24 -8.14 -9.64
C MET A 231 -18.66 -6.92 -8.83
N ASN A 232 -17.89 -6.56 -7.80
CA ASN A 232 -18.11 -5.30 -7.09
C ASN A 232 -18.01 -4.11 -8.07
N PRO A 233 -19.00 -3.22 -8.12
CA PRO A 233 -18.96 -1.97 -8.86
C PRO A 233 -17.65 -1.16 -8.79
N LEU A 234 -17.05 -1.08 -7.60
CA LEU A 234 -15.78 -0.37 -7.41
C LEU A 234 -14.62 -1.07 -8.12
N THR A 235 -14.64 -2.40 -8.17
CA THR A 235 -13.70 -3.19 -8.98
C THR A 235 -13.85 -2.84 -10.45
N GLU A 236 -15.08 -2.88 -10.97
CA GLU A 236 -15.37 -2.58 -12.37
C GLU A 236 -14.94 -1.15 -12.74
N SER A 237 -15.28 -0.17 -11.90
CA SER A 237 -14.86 1.23 -12.05
C SER A 237 -13.33 1.38 -12.03
N HIS A 238 -12.65 0.68 -11.12
CA HIS A 238 -11.19 0.67 -11.06
C HIS A 238 -10.56 0.02 -12.31
N ARG A 239 -11.12 -1.09 -12.80
CA ARG A 239 -10.68 -1.77 -14.02
C ARG A 239 -10.78 -0.86 -15.23
N ARG A 240 -11.93 -0.21 -15.44
CA ARG A 240 -12.12 0.77 -16.52
C ARG A 240 -11.08 1.87 -16.45
N ARG A 241 -10.88 2.48 -15.27
CA ARG A 241 -9.84 3.50 -15.08
C ARG A 241 -8.43 3.00 -15.41
N MET A 242 -8.09 1.75 -15.14
CA MET A 242 -6.79 1.20 -15.52
C MET A 242 -6.69 0.96 -17.03
N ARG A 243 -7.75 0.47 -17.66
CA ARG A 243 -7.82 0.24 -19.12
C ARG A 243 -7.80 1.54 -19.91
N ASP A 244 -8.57 2.55 -19.53
CA ASP A 244 -8.59 3.88 -20.18
C ASP A 244 -7.22 4.55 -20.20
N ARG A 245 -6.33 4.15 -19.29
CA ARG A 245 -4.95 4.66 -19.17
C ARG A 245 -3.93 3.89 -19.99
N PHE A 246 -4.34 2.82 -20.67
CA PHE A 246 -3.48 1.95 -21.45
C PHE A 246 -4.03 1.80 -22.87
N ARG A 247 -3.24 2.20 -23.87
CA ARG A 247 -3.68 2.29 -25.27
C ARG A 247 -4.02 0.92 -25.88
N ASP A 248 -3.39 -0.14 -25.38
CA ASP A 248 -3.50 -1.52 -25.87
C ASP A 248 -4.10 -2.46 -24.80
N ALA A 249 -5.19 -2.00 -24.16
CA ALA A 249 -5.83 -2.66 -23.01
C ALA A 249 -6.37 -4.09 -23.24
N ASP A 250 -6.32 -4.57 -24.48
CA ASP A 250 -6.76 -5.89 -24.90
C ASP A 250 -5.63 -6.95 -24.85
N ASP A 251 -4.35 -6.55 -24.66
CA ASP A 251 -3.26 -7.49 -24.38
C ASP A 251 -3.09 -7.69 -22.85
N ALA A 252 -3.49 -8.85 -22.36
CA ALA A 252 -3.43 -9.22 -20.95
C ALA A 252 -1.99 -9.30 -20.39
N GLU A 253 -1.03 -9.67 -21.24
CA GLU A 253 0.39 -9.79 -20.85
C GLU A 253 1.04 -8.41 -20.76
N GLU A 254 0.74 -7.53 -21.71
CA GLU A 254 1.21 -6.15 -21.70
C GLU A 254 0.57 -5.36 -20.54
N PHE A 255 -0.73 -5.51 -20.31
CA PHE A 255 -1.41 -4.90 -19.17
C PHE A 255 -0.80 -5.35 -17.83
N ALA A 256 -0.48 -6.64 -17.69
CA ALA A 256 0.17 -7.17 -16.50
C ALA A 256 1.58 -6.61 -16.30
N PHE A 257 2.31 -6.32 -17.38
CA PHE A 257 3.63 -5.68 -17.33
C PHE A 257 3.58 -4.24 -16.78
N TYR A 258 2.55 -3.47 -17.15
CA TYR A 258 2.34 -2.08 -16.69
C TYR A 258 1.52 -1.95 -15.39
N HIS A 259 1.03 -3.07 -14.84
CA HIS A 259 0.17 -3.08 -13.66
C HIS A 259 0.73 -2.27 -12.48
N GLY A 260 2.03 -2.37 -12.18
CA GLY A 260 2.67 -1.62 -11.08
C GLY A 260 2.53 -0.11 -11.27
N GLU A 261 2.90 0.40 -12.44
CA GLU A 261 2.78 1.81 -12.82
C GLU A 261 1.32 2.30 -12.75
N LEU A 262 0.38 1.52 -13.30
CA LEU A 262 -1.06 1.85 -13.29
C LEU A 262 -1.62 1.90 -11.86
N THR A 263 -1.22 0.96 -11.01
CA THR A 263 -1.63 0.91 -9.60
C THR A 263 -1.11 2.12 -8.84
N PHE A 264 0.16 2.51 -9.01
CA PHE A 264 0.70 3.72 -8.37
C PHE A 264 0.09 5.01 -8.90
N LYS A 265 -0.29 5.08 -10.18
CA LYS A 265 -1.12 6.19 -10.69
C LYS A 265 -2.48 6.23 -10.00
N ALA A 266 -3.14 5.08 -9.81
CA ALA A 266 -4.42 5.03 -9.09
C ALA A 266 -4.28 5.49 -7.63
N ILE A 267 -3.25 5.02 -6.93
CA ILE A 267 -2.92 5.44 -5.55
C ILE A 267 -2.70 6.94 -5.48
N ARG A 268 -1.90 7.52 -6.39
CA ARG A 268 -1.67 8.97 -6.42
C ARG A 268 -2.96 9.77 -6.59
N ASN A 269 -3.90 9.31 -7.42
CA ASN A 269 -5.20 9.99 -7.54
C ASN A 269 -6.00 9.91 -6.25
N ALA A 270 -5.98 8.77 -5.55
CA ALA A 270 -6.62 8.64 -4.26
C ALA A 270 -5.99 9.61 -3.24
N MET A 271 -4.66 9.64 -3.14
CA MET A 271 -3.95 10.56 -2.25
C MET A 271 -4.20 12.03 -2.61
N ASN A 272 -4.30 12.37 -3.89
CA ASN A 272 -4.66 13.72 -4.34
C ASN A 272 -6.09 14.08 -3.92
N ALA A 273 -7.05 13.17 -4.03
CA ALA A 273 -8.41 13.40 -3.54
C ALA A 273 -8.40 13.70 -2.02
N LEU A 274 -7.66 12.91 -1.25
CA LEU A 274 -7.50 13.12 0.19
C LEU A 274 -6.85 14.47 0.51
N ASN A 275 -5.76 14.81 -0.18
CA ASN A 275 -5.07 16.10 -0.02
C ASN A 275 -5.96 17.29 -0.36
N ASN A 276 -6.90 17.14 -1.29
CA ASN A 276 -7.84 18.17 -1.69
C ASN A 276 -9.11 18.23 -0.84
N GLY A 277 -9.24 17.38 0.19
CA GLY A 277 -10.42 17.36 1.07
C GLY A 277 -11.62 16.69 0.43
N ASN A 278 -11.35 15.66 -0.38
CA ASN A 278 -12.37 14.79 -0.93
C ASN A 278 -12.16 13.37 -0.40
N GLU A 279 -12.41 13.22 0.91
CA GLU A 279 -12.28 11.98 1.66
C GLU A 279 -13.21 10.88 1.09
N ALA A 280 -14.41 11.25 0.62
CA ALA A 280 -15.35 10.32 -0.02
C ALA A 280 -14.78 9.72 -1.31
N GLN A 281 -14.25 10.55 -2.22
CA GLN A 281 -13.61 10.08 -3.45
C GLN A 281 -12.36 9.23 -3.15
N PHE A 282 -11.60 9.60 -2.11
CA PHE A 282 -10.48 8.80 -1.64
C PHE A 282 -10.95 7.40 -1.20
N ALA A 283 -12.00 7.31 -0.37
CA ALA A 283 -12.56 6.03 0.09
C ALA A 283 -12.98 5.13 -1.08
N LEU A 284 -13.69 5.69 -2.07
CA LEU A 284 -14.13 4.94 -3.26
C LEU A 284 -12.95 4.44 -4.10
N LEU A 285 -11.89 5.24 -4.25
CA LEU A 285 -10.70 4.86 -5.02
C LEU A 285 -9.89 3.78 -4.32
N VAL A 286 -9.67 3.91 -3.01
CA VAL A 286 -8.91 2.94 -2.22
C VAL A 286 -9.66 1.62 -2.11
N ASN A 287 -10.97 1.65 -1.82
CA ASN A 287 -11.78 0.44 -1.76
C ASN A 287 -11.87 -0.25 -3.12
N GLY A 288 -12.02 0.48 -4.23
CA GLY A 288 -11.97 -0.11 -5.57
C GLY A 288 -10.60 -0.69 -5.94
N LEU A 289 -9.51 -0.08 -5.49
CA LEU A 289 -8.17 -0.66 -5.64
C LEU A 289 -8.04 -1.96 -4.84
N CYS A 290 -8.54 -2.00 -3.61
CA CYS A 290 -8.51 -3.22 -2.79
C CYS A 290 -9.39 -4.33 -3.39
N ALA A 291 -10.61 -3.99 -3.80
CA ALA A 291 -11.57 -4.91 -4.39
C ALA A 291 -11.10 -5.48 -5.74
N HIS A 292 -10.36 -4.69 -6.54
CA HIS A 292 -9.81 -5.20 -7.79
C HIS A 292 -8.73 -6.28 -7.59
N HIS A 293 -8.02 -6.25 -6.47
CA HIS A 293 -6.84 -7.08 -6.28
C HIS A 293 -7.21 -8.45 -5.71
N MET A 294 -7.45 -9.41 -6.60
CA MET A 294 -7.61 -10.82 -6.27
C MET A 294 -6.24 -11.41 -5.87
N MET A 295 -6.05 -11.71 -4.59
CA MET A 295 -4.71 -12.05 -4.06
C MET A 295 -4.59 -13.54 -3.79
N ARG A 296 -3.44 -14.14 -4.12
CA ARG A 296 -3.05 -15.43 -3.54
C ARG A 296 -2.62 -15.25 -2.09
N THR A 297 -2.77 -16.30 -1.30
CA THR A 297 -2.33 -16.34 0.10
C THR A 297 -0.80 -16.25 0.19
N SER A 298 -0.31 -15.14 0.78
CA SER A 298 1.04 -14.96 1.32
C SER A 298 2.22 -15.19 0.36
N ILE A 299 2.45 -14.23 -0.55
CA ILE A 299 3.68 -14.18 -1.35
C ILE A 299 4.67 -13.16 -0.74
N THR A 300 5.98 -13.46 -0.79
CA THR A 300 7.08 -12.62 -0.29
C THR A 300 6.97 -11.14 -0.68
N GLN A 301 6.50 -10.86 -1.89
CA GLN A 301 6.29 -9.52 -2.47
C GLN A 301 5.25 -8.72 -1.66
N GLN A 302 4.19 -9.37 -1.20
CA GLN A 302 3.13 -8.73 -0.42
C GLN A 302 3.65 -8.24 0.95
N LYS A 303 4.67 -8.91 1.50
CA LYS A 303 5.29 -8.49 2.78
C LYS A 303 5.84 -7.06 2.72
N ILE A 304 6.27 -6.59 1.54
CA ILE A 304 6.77 -5.21 1.36
C ILE A 304 5.71 -4.22 1.84
N GLY A 305 4.53 -4.22 1.22
CA GLY A 305 3.47 -3.28 1.59
C GLY A 305 2.82 -3.61 2.93
N MET A 306 2.79 -4.88 3.36
CA MET A 306 2.33 -5.21 4.72
C MET A 306 3.20 -4.55 5.81
N HIS A 307 4.52 -4.55 5.65
CA HIS A 307 5.44 -3.95 6.64
C HIS A 307 5.61 -2.44 6.47
N LEU A 308 5.55 -1.91 5.24
CA LEU A 308 5.81 -0.50 4.95
C LEU A 308 4.54 0.36 4.82
N LEU A 309 3.35 -0.23 4.76
CA LEU A 309 2.09 0.50 4.72
C LEU A 309 1.15 0.03 5.83
N SER A 310 0.72 -1.24 5.82
CA SER A 310 -0.27 -1.73 6.78
C SER A 310 0.24 -1.65 8.21
N ASN A 311 1.50 -2.01 8.46
CA ASN A 311 2.10 -1.95 9.80
C ASN A 311 2.23 -0.49 10.27
N LEU A 312 2.61 0.44 9.39
CA LEU A 312 2.66 1.88 9.74
C LEU A 312 1.27 2.41 10.06
N ALA A 313 0.25 2.06 9.28
CA ALA A 313 -1.14 2.44 9.54
C ALA A 313 -1.64 1.87 10.87
N VAL A 314 -1.47 0.57 11.11
CA VAL A 314 -1.88 -0.09 12.37
C VAL A 314 -1.16 0.55 13.56
N ARG A 315 0.15 0.81 13.47
CA ARG A 315 0.92 1.46 14.54
C ARG A 315 0.43 2.87 14.83
N ARG A 316 0.11 3.65 13.79
CA ARG A 316 -0.45 4.99 13.95
C ARG A 316 -1.81 4.93 14.64
N MET A 317 -2.72 4.08 14.16
CA MET A 317 -4.07 3.94 14.69
C MET A 317 -4.10 3.40 16.13
N THR A 318 -3.23 2.46 16.47
CA THR A 318 -3.28 1.75 17.78
C THR A 318 -2.35 2.32 18.84
N ARG A 319 -1.28 3.03 18.44
CA ARG A 319 -0.22 3.48 19.34
C ARG A 319 0.25 4.91 19.10
N GLY A 320 -0.32 5.62 18.13
CA GLY A 320 0.10 6.98 17.77
C GLY A 320 1.54 7.08 17.25
N VAL A 321 2.17 5.96 16.86
CA VAL A 321 3.55 5.99 16.34
C VAL A 321 3.52 6.53 14.91
N GLU A 322 4.04 7.74 14.71
CA GLU A 322 4.05 8.38 13.38
C GLU A 322 5.14 7.82 12.47
N ALA A 323 6.34 7.53 12.99
CA ALA A 323 7.45 7.02 12.21
C ALA A 323 8.33 6.01 12.98
N VAL A 324 9.00 5.13 12.23
CA VAL A 324 9.87 4.07 12.77
C VAL A 324 11.23 4.07 12.06
N PRO A 325 12.31 3.58 12.72
CA PRO A 325 13.63 3.51 12.09
C PRO A 325 13.62 2.60 10.85
N VAL A 326 14.13 3.09 9.71
CA VAL A 326 14.26 2.28 8.49
C VAL A 326 15.13 1.02 8.71
N PRO A 327 16.25 1.06 9.47
CA PRO A 327 17.03 -0.15 9.75
C PRO A 327 16.22 -1.28 10.41
N ASP A 328 15.26 -0.93 11.29
CA ASP A 328 14.39 -1.91 11.94
C ASP A 328 13.42 -2.55 10.95
N VAL A 329 12.86 -1.76 10.03
CA VAL A 329 11.97 -2.26 8.97
C VAL A 329 12.74 -3.14 7.98
N ALA A 330 13.94 -2.70 7.57
CA ALA A 330 14.81 -3.43 6.66
C ALA A 330 15.20 -4.81 7.21
N TYR A 331 15.51 -4.87 8.51
CA TYR A 331 15.74 -6.12 9.25
C TYR A 331 14.50 -7.01 9.30
N GLN A 332 13.33 -6.47 9.65
CA GLN A 332 12.09 -7.26 9.74
C GLN A 332 11.68 -7.88 8.40
N LEU A 333 11.95 -7.15 7.31
CA LEU A 333 11.65 -7.63 5.98
C LEU A 333 12.59 -8.78 5.61
N SER A 334 13.92 -8.64 5.72
CA SER A 334 14.91 -9.71 5.44
C SER A 334 14.63 -10.53 4.16
N THR A 335 14.00 -9.92 3.16
CA THR A 335 13.27 -10.57 2.05
C THR A 335 13.93 -10.32 0.70
N GLY A 336 15.10 -9.68 0.68
CA GLY A 336 15.95 -9.61 -0.51
C GLY A 336 15.80 -8.38 -1.41
N PHE A 337 14.89 -7.43 -1.13
CA PHE A 337 14.63 -6.28 -2.02
C PHE A 337 15.40 -5.00 -1.69
N SER A 338 15.66 -4.19 -2.73
CA SER A 338 16.36 -2.89 -2.62
C SER A 338 15.48 -1.87 -1.90
N MET A 339 15.71 -1.68 -0.60
CA MET A 339 14.87 -0.87 0.26
C MET A 339 14.81 0.61 -0.18
N GLY A 340 15.91 1.17 -0.69
CA GLY A 340 15.93 2.56 -1.18
C GLY A 340 15.03 2.80 -2.38
N LYS A 341 14.92 1.84 -3.29
CA LYS A 341 14.02 1.94 -4.44
C LYS A 341 12.56 1.78 -4.02
N VAL A 342 12.31 0.87 -3.09
CA VAL A 342 10.98 0.67 -2.49
C VAL A 342 10.50 1.95 -1.80
N LEU A 343 11.33 2.52 -0.91
CA LEU A 343 11.01 3.74 -0.19
C LEU A 343 10.81 4.92 -1.16
N GLN A 344 11.63 5.04 -2.20
CA GLN A 344 11.41 6.06 -3.23
C GLN A 344 10.03 5.92 -3.88
N ILE A 345 9.65 4.71 -4.34
CA ILE A 345 8.36 4.49 -5.01
C ILE A 345 7.20 4.85 -4.09
N MET A 346 7.25 4.42 -2.83
CA MET A 346 6.18 4.70 -1.86
C MET A 346 6.10 6.18 -1.50
N HIS A 347 7.26 6.85 -1.36
CA HIS A 347 7.34 8.28 -1.11
C HIS A 347 6.79 9.09 -2.30
N ASP A 348 7.22 8.77 -3.53
CA ASP A 348 6.77 9.44 -4.75
C ASP A 348 5.27 9.18 -5.05
N ALA A 349 4.72 8.09 -4.52
CA ALA A 349 3.27 7.80 -4.55
C ALA A 349 2.47 8.54 -3.45
N GLY A 350 3.15 9.22 -2.51
CA GLY A 350 2.52 9.93 -1.40
C GLY A 350 2.02 9.03 -0.27
N LEU A 351 2.44 7.76 -0.21
CA LEU A 351 2.00 6.80 0.81
C LEU A 351 2.75 6.92 2.13
N ILE A 352 4.01 7.32 2.07
CA ILE A 352 4.90 7.42 3.23
C ILE A 352 5.57 8.78 3.27
N GLU A 353 6.05 9.14 4.45
CA GLU A 353 7.04 10.18 4.63
C GLU A 353 8.36 9.53 5.01
N TRP A 354 9.45 10.11 4.53
CA TRP A 354 10.80 9.63 4.79
C TRP A 354 11.58 10.75 5.44
N TYR A 355 11.91 10.54 6.70
CA TYR A 355 12.59 11.50 7.55
C TYR A 355 14.07 11.16 7.74
N THR A 356 14.86 12.19 7.96
CA THR A 356 16.27 12.17 8.28
C THR A 356 16.50 12.84 9.64
N VAL A 357 17.32 12.22 10.49
CA VAL A 357 17.65 12.72 11.83
C VAL A 357 19.15 12.51 12.08
N GLU A 358 19.82 13.46 12.74
CA GLU A 358 21.21 13.27 13.13
C GLU A 358 21.41 12.08 14.08
N VAL A 359 22.46 11.28 13.83
CA VAL A 359 22.78 10.09 14.63
C VAL A 359 22.98 10.40 16.11
N GLY A 360 23.67 11.49 16.44
CA GLY A 360 23.90 11.88 17.83
C GLY A 360 22.59 12.13 18.59
N ALA A 361 21.58 12.74 17.94
CA ALA A 361 20.27 12.96 18.54
C ALA A 361 19.54 11.64 18.83
N VAL A 362 19.57 10.69 17.87
CA VAL A 362 18.97 9.36 18.04
C VAL A 362 19.67 8.56 19.13
N GLU A 363 21.00 8.54 19.14
CA GLU A 363 21.78 7.80 20.15
C GLU A 363 21.54 8.35 21.57
N LYS A 364 21.50 9.68 21.70
CA LYS A 364 21.15 10.35 22.96
C LYS A 364 19.75 9.95 23.43
N ALA A 365 18.76 10.04 22.54
CA ALA A 365 17.37 9.68 22.88
C ALA A 365 17.25 8.20 23.30
N ILE A 366 17.93 7.28 22.60
CA ILE A 366 17.96 5.85 22.97
C ILE A 366 18.64 5.64 24.33
N ALA A 367 19.75 6.33 24.60
CA ALA A 367 20.45 6.22 25.88
C ALA A 367 19.58 6.71 27.05
N GLU A 368 18.80 7.76 26.86
CA GLU A 368 17.82 8.24 27.84
C GLU A 368 16.70 7.21 28.07
N LEU A 369 16.12 6.65 27.01
CA LEU A 369 15.05 5.65 27.13
C LEU A 369 15.50 4.41 27.91
N LYS A 370 16.73 3.96 27.68
CA LYS A 370 17.34 2.83 28.41
C LYS A 370 17.64 3.11 29.88
N LYS A 371 17.73 4.38 30.27
CA LYS A 371 17.90 4.77 31.69
C LYS A 371 16.55 4.88 32.40
N SER A 372 15.47 5.16 31.66
CA SER A 372 14.13 5.40 32.21
C SER A 372 13.22 4.18 32.28
N GLY A 373 13.61 3.05 31.71
CA GLY A 373 12.85 1.79 31.72
C GLY A 373 13.76 0.61 31.96
#